data_AF-A0A830QTC5-F1
#
_entry.id   AF-A0A830QTC5-F1
#
_cell.length_a   1.000
_cell.length_b   1.000
_cell.length_c   1.000
_cell.angle_alpha   90.00
_cell.angle_beta   90.00
_cell.angle_gamma   90.00
#
_symmetry.space_group_name_H-M   'P 1'
#
loop_
_entity.id
_entity.type
_entity.pdbx_description
1 polymer ?
#
loop_
_entity_poly.entity_id
_entity_poly.type
_entity_poly.pdbx_seq_one_letter_code
_entity_poly.pdbx_strand_id
1 'polypeptide(L)'
;MNYTQAQIDRANAVSLEDFLRTQGETLIKSGREYRWKEHDSLTVRGNKWFRHSQSKGGYPIDFVMEFYGKSFPEAVQMLTGENGEGQTEATTAPPTAFHLPLHNRTADRAIQYLCESRGLNPKLVEAFLLSGDIYEDAKRHNVVFVGRDRNGTPRYAHVRGTADSFRQDIAGSDKSYPFRYEGNGNQLFVFEAPIDLLSFICLYPQDWQTRSYLALGGVSGKALDRFLSERKDTKKVILCLDSDTAGSEACTRLAQSIPGEIAVIRLVPARKDWNDVLRQQGDIPSRKFIAETITLRELPTAQPVPMLRMADVELTSVEWLWFPYIPFGKLTIIQGNPGEGKTYFAMRLAAACTNRKPLPGMETLEPFNIIYQTAEDGLGDTVKPPTDRSRRRP
;
A
#
# COMPACT_ATOMS: atom_id res chain seq x y z
N MET A 1 -0.83 37.59 -1.21
CA MET A 1 -2.16 38.07 -1.60
C MET A 1 -3.02 38.02 -0.36
N ASN A 2 -3.58 39.15 0.07
CA ASN A 2 -4.55 39.15 1.16
C ASN A 2 -5.92 39.48 0.55
N TYR A 3 -6.88 38.59 0.74
CA TYR A 3 -8.28 38.87 0.44
C TYR A 3 -8.93 39.38 1.72
N THR A 4 -9.81 40.38 1.60
CA THR A 4 -10.60 40.83 2.74
C THR A 4 -11.59 39.73 3.14
N GLN A 5 -12.01 39.71 4.41
CA GLN A 5 -13.01 38.74 4.88
C GLN A 5 -14.30 38.81 4.03
N ALA A 6 -14.70 40.01 3.61
CA ALA A 6 -15.85 40.20 2.73
C ALA A 6 -15.69 39.55 1.35
N GLN A 7 -14.47 39.48 0.80
CA GLN A 7 -14.19 38.79 -0.46
C GLN A 7 -14.26 37.27 -0.31
N ILE A 8 -13.75 36.77 0.82
CA ILE A 8 -13.81 35.34 1.15
C ILE A 8 -15.28 34.91 1.36
N ASP A 9 -16.07 35.73 2.04
CA ASP A 9 -17.49 35.46 2.26
C ASP A 9 -18.28 35.48 0.94
N ARG A 10 -17.99 36.41 0.03
CA ARG A 10 -18.57 36.43 -1.32
C ARG A 10 -18.22 35.20 -2.13
N ALA A 11 -16.94 34.81 -2.14
CA ALA A 11 -16.49 33.60 -2.83
C ALA A 11 -17.18 32.35 -2.28
N ASN A 12 -17.37 32.27 -0.95
CA ASN A 12 -18.08 31.16 -0.34
C ASN A 12 -19.60 31.20 -0.52
N ALA A 13 -20.17 32.32 -0.96
CA ALA A 13 -21.59 32.47 -1.27
C ALA A 13 -21.94 32.06 -2.72
N VAL A 14 -20.94 31.83 -3.58
CA VAL A 14 -21.15 31.45 -4.98
C VAL A 14 -21.91 30.13 -5.10
N SER A 15 -22.91 30.12 -5.98
CA SER A 15 -23.66 28.91 -6.34
C SER A 15 -22.74 27.96 -7.11
N LEU A 16 -22.44 26.80 -6.52
CA LEU A 16 -21.65 25.75 -7.17
C LEU A 16 -22.38 25.15 -8.37
N GLU A 17 -23.71 25.18 -8.35
CA GLU A 17 -24.52 24.74 -9.48
C GLU A 17 -24.29 25.60 -10.72
N ASP A 18 -24.28 26.93 -10.54
CA ASP A 18 -24.06 27.88 -11.63
C ASP A 18 -22.60 27.90 -12.05
N PHE A 19 -21.70 27.87 -11.08
CA PHE A 19 -20.26 27.78 -11.31
C PHE A 19 -19.91 26.57 -12.19
N LEU A 20 -20.34 25.36 -11.83
CA LEU A 20 -20.06 24.15 -12.63
C LEU A 20 -20.63 24.26 -14.05
N ARG A 21 -21.85 24.79 -14.21
CA ARG A 21 -22.44 25.03 -15.54
C ARG A 21 -21.61 26.02 -16.36
N THR A 22 -21.08 27.08 -15.76
CA THR A 22 -20.21 28.04 -16.45
C THR A 22 -18.87 27.43 -16.90
N GLN A 23 -18.39 26.41 -16.18
CA GLN A 23 -17.20 25.64 -16.56
C GLN A 23 -17.49 24.56 -17.63
N GLY A 24 -18.74 24.44 -18.10
CA GLY A 24 -19.15 23.44 -19.09
C GLY A 24 -19.49 22.07 -18.49
N GLU A 25 -19.59 21.98 -17.16
CA GLU A 25 -19.82 20.71 -16.47
C GLU A 25 -21.28 20.27 -16.51
N THR A 26 -21.47 18.94 -16.57
CA THR A 26 -22.82 18.36 -16.61
C THR A 26 -23.31 18.00 -15.21
N LEU A 27 -24.43 18.60 -14.81
CA LEU A 27 -25.13 18.30 -13.57
C LEU A 27 -26.39 17.46 -13.81
N ILE A 28 -26.53 16.36 -13.08
CA ILE A 28 -27.68 15.45 -13.13
C ILE A 28 -28.55 15.71 -11.90
N LYS A 29 -29.83 16.03 -12.11
CA LYS A 29 -30.75 16.30 -11.00
C LYS A 29 -30.98 15.04 -10.16
N SER A 30 -30.78 15.15 -8.85
CA SER A 30 -30.96 14.07 -7.87
C SER A 30 -31.76 14.57 -6.67
N GLY A 31 -33.09 14.50 -6.76
CA GLY A 31 -33.99 15.01 -5.72
C GLY A 31 -33.94 16.54 -5.60
N ARG A 32 -33.51 17.03 -4.42
CA ARG A 32 -33.34 18.47 -4.11
C ARG A 32 -31.92 18.98 -4.35
N GLU A 33 -31.04 18.13 -4.88
CA GLU A 33 -29.63 18.42 -5.12
C GLU A 33 -29.27 18.05 -6.57
N TYR A 34 -28.06 18.41 -6.99
CA TYR A 34 -27.52 18.01 -8.28
C TYR A 34 -26.29 17.15 -8.06
N ARG A 35 -26.21 16.03 -8.76
CA ARG A 35 -25.01 15.20 -8.83
C ARG A 35 -24.14 15.66 -9.98
N TRP A 36 -22.85 15.82 -9.73
CA TRP A 36 -21.89 16.13 -10.80
C TRP A 36 -21.55 14.86 -11.58
N LYS A 37 -21.71 14.88 -12.92
CA LYS A 37 -21.55 13.69 -13.77
C LYS A 37 -20.12 13.14 -13.75
N GLU A 38 -19.09 13.99 -13.64
CA GLU A 38 -17.70 13.51 -13.56
C GLU A 38 -17.37 12.85 -12.22
N HIS A 39 -18.17 13.11 -11.18
CA HIS A 39 -17.97 12.57 -9.83
C HIS A 39 -19.21 11.89 -9.28
N ASP A 40 -19.29 10.57 -9.45
CA ASP A 40 -20.46 9.75 -9.15
C ASP A 40 -20.96 9.77 -7.69
N SER A 41 -20.14 10.22 -6.75
CA SER A 41 -20.48 10.28 -5.33
C SER A 41 -20.59 11.72 -4.79
N LEU A 42 -20.54 12.72 -5.66
CA LEU A 42 -20.56 14.13 -5.27
C LEU A 42 -21.88 14.80 -5.64
N THR A 43 -22.52 15.39 -4.64
CA THR A 43 -23.69 16.25 -4.82
C THR A 43 -23.36 17.70 -4.48
N VAL A 44 -24.04 18.61 -5.17
CA VAL A 44 -24.00 20.05 -4.94
C VAL A 44 -25.42 20.56 -4.71
N ARG A 45 -25.53 21.53 -3.80
CA ARG A 45 -26.78 22.21 -3.46
C ARG A 45 -26.49 23.66 -3.10
N GLY A 46 -26.85 24.58 -3.97
CA GLY A 46 -26.50 25.99 -3.84
C GLY A 46 -24.98 26.18 -3.72
N ASN A 47 -24.52 26.74 -2.61
CA ASN A 47 -23.09 26.95 -2.34
C ASN A 47 -22.43 25.81 -1.55
N LYS A 48 -23.08 24.65 -1.40
CA LYS A 48 -22.53 23.52 -0.64
C LYS A 48 -22.30 22.33 -1.54
N TRP A 49 -21.25 21.58 -1.24
CA TRP A 49 -21.00 20.28 -1.85
C TRP A 49 -20.82 19.22 -0.79
N PHE A 50 -21.15 17.97 -1.15
CA PHE A 50 -20.98 16.81 -0.29
C PHE A 50 -20.57 15.60 -1.11
N ARG A 51 -19.55 14.88 -0.64
CA ARG A 51 -19.05 13.64 -1.22
C ARG A 51 -19.42 12.48 -0.33
N HIS A 52 -20.41 11.71 -0.77
CA HIS A 52 -20.98 10.57 -0.03
C HIS A 52 -19.98 9.44 0.23
N SER A 53 -19.02 9.23 -0.69
CA SER A 53 -18.01 8.17 -0.54
C SER A 53 -17.02 8.44 0.60
N GLN A 54 -16.88 9.69 1.04
CA GLN A 54 -15.90 10.10 2.05
C GLN A 54 -16.52 10.84 3.24
N SER A 55 -17.85 10.97 3.27
CA SER A 55 -18.60 11.73 4.28
C SER A 55 -18.02 13.13 4.51
N LYS A 56 -17.58 13.79 3.43
CA LYS A 56 -16.90 15.09 3.46
C LYS A 56 -17.71 16.10 2.65
N GLY A 57 -17.84 17.32 3.15
CA GLY A 57 -18.47 18.42 2.42
C GLY A 57 -17.85 19.75 2.79
N GLY A 58 -18.19 20.79 2.04
CA GLY A 58 -17.60 22.10 2.20
C GLY A 58 -18.29 23.19 1.38
N TYR A 59 -17.60 24.32 1.29
CA TYR A 59 -18.04 25.52 0.59
C TYR A 59 -17.27 25.70 -0.74
N PRO A 60 -17.63 26.67 -1.59
CA PRO A 60 -17.10 26.79 -2.94
C PRO A 60 -15.59 26.98 -3.03
N ILE A 61 -14.94 27.67 -2.08
CA ILE A 61 -13.48 27.81 -2.08
C ILE A 61 -12.82 26.44 -1.90
N ASP A 62 -13.24 25.69 -0.88
CA ASP A 62 -12.72 24.34 -0.61
C ASP A 62 -12.97 23.40 -1.79
N PHE A 63 -14.14 23.54 -2.44
CA PHE A 63 -14.49 22.80 -3.64
C PHE A 63 -13.49 23.04 -4.78
N VAL A 64 -13.21 24.30 -5.11
CA VAL A 64 -12.28 24.66 -6.20
C VAL A 64 -10.85 24.24 -5.85
N MET A 65 -10.45 24.38 -4.58
CA MET A 65 -9.13 23.89 -4.15
C MET A 65 -9.00 22.37 -4.28
N GLU A 66 -10.05 21.63 -3.93
CA GLU A 66 -10.02 20.17 -3.89
C GLU A 66 -10.19 19.52 -5.27
N PHE A 67 -11.13 20.00 -6.09
CA PHE A 67 -11.47 19.36 -7.36
C PHE A 67 -10.77 19.99 -8.57
N TYR A 68 -10.41 21.28 -8.50
CA TYR A 68 -9.66 21.97 -9.55
C TYR A 68 -8.17 22.15 -9.21
N GLY A 69 -7.72 21.68 -8.04
CA GLY A 69 -6.32 21.72 -7.62
C GLY A 69 -5.74 23.12 -7.49
N LYS A 70 -6.60 24.13 -7.28
CA LYS A 70 -6.22 25.54 -7.18
C LYS A 70 -5.75 25.92 -5.78
N SER A 71 -4.85 26.89 -5.69
CA SER A 71 -4.52 27.54 -4.42
C SER A 71 -5.68 28.41 -3.91
N PHE A 72 -5.68 28.76 -2.63
CA PHE A 72 -6.73 29.61 -2.04
C PHE A 72 -6.96 30.93 -2.81
N PRO A 73 -5.91 31.70 -3.20
CA PRO A 73 -6.10 32.90 -4.03
C PRO A 73 -6.73 32.63 -5.39
N GLU A 74 -6.27 31.59 -6.08
CA GLU A 74 -6.81 31.20 -7.39
C GLU A 74 -8.26 30.74 -7.27
N ALA A 75 -8.62 30.06 -6.17
CA ALA A 75 -10.00 29.64 -5.91
C ALA A 75 -10.92 30.86 -5.70
N VAL A 76 -10.50 31.83 -4.88
CA VAL A 76 -11.28 33.07 -4.68
C VAL A 76 -11.45 33.83 -5.99
N GLN A 77 -10.38 33.99 -6.77
CA GLN A 77 -10.42 34.65 -8.07
C GLN A 77 -11.31 33.90 -9.08
N MET A 78 -11.24 32.57 -9.11
CA MET A 78 -12.05 31.75 -10.02
C MET A 78 -13.54 31.80 -9.68
N LEU A 79 -13.89 32.00 -8.41
CA LEU A 79 -15.27 32.06 -7.94
C LEU A 79 -15.89 33.46 -8.10
N THR A 80 -15.13 34.53 -7.85
CA THR A 80 -15.68 35.90 -7.83
C THR A 80 -15.27 36.75 -9.03
N GLY A 81 -14.23 36.35 -9.76
CA GLY A 81 -13.57 37.20 -10.76
C GLY A 81 -12.78 38.36 -10.16
N GLU A 82 -12.75 38.51 -8.83
CA GLU A 82 -12.07 39.61 -8.15
C GLU A 82 -10.59 39.28 -7.91
N ASN A 83 -9.73 40.25 -8.19
CA ASN A 83 -8.32 40.18 -7.83
C ASN A 83 -8.12 40.69 -6.39
N GLY A 84 -7.23 40.06 -5.63
CA GLY A 84 -6.86 40.55 -4.30
C GLY A 84 -6.24 41.94 -4.37
N GLU A 85 -6.43 42.76 -3.32
CA GLU A 85 -5.82 44.09 -3.26
C GLU A 85 -4.29 43.98 -3.27
N GLY A 86 -3.64 44.76 -4.14
CA GLY A 86 -2.18 44.75 -4.35
C GLY A 86 -1.71 44.12 -5.66
N GLN A 87 -2.40 44.37 -6.78
CA GLN A 87 -1.95 43.93 -8.10
C GLN A 87 -0.73 44.75 -8.57
N THR A 88 0.41 44.08 -8.69
CA THR A 88 1.27 44.27 -9.86
C THR A 88 1.07 43.03 -10.73
N GLU A 89 0.85 43.22 -12.03
CA GLU A 89 0.55 42.19 -13.01
C GLU A 89 1.47 40.96 -12.85
N ALA A 90 0.92 39.87 -12.31
CA ALA A 90 1.53 38.56 -12.43
C ALA A 90 1.11 37.98 -13.77
N THR A 91 1.83 38.33 -14.84
CA THR A 91 2.13 37.36 -15.90
C THR A 91 2.40 36.03 -15.23
N THR A 92 1.77 34.93 -15.66
CA THR A 92 2.12 33.58 -15.20
C THR A 92 3.63 33.42 -15.34
N ALA A 93 4.35 33.54 -14.22
CA ALA A 93 5.78 33.34 -14.23
C ALA A 93 6.00 31.93 -14.79
N PRO A 94 6.90 31.74 -15.77
CA PRO A 94 7.25 30.39 -16.20
C PRO A 94 7.60 29.56 -14.96
N PRO A 95 7.27 28.26 -14.93
CA PRO A 95 7.51 27.41 -13.77
C PRO A 95 8.94 27.63 -13.30
N THR A 96 9.10 28.03 -12.03
CA THR A 96 10.41 28.37 -11.47
C THR A 96 11.37 27.23 -11.74
N ALA A 97 12.39 27.47 -12.56
CA ALA A 97 13.33 26.44 -12.95
C ALA A 97 14.05 25.90 -11.70
N PHE A 98 14.06 24.58 -11.56
CA PHE A 98 14.73 23.92 -10.46
C PHE A 98 16.25 24.01 -10.64
N HIS A 99 16.93 24.58 -9.65
CA HIS A 99 18.38 24.65 -9.61
C HIS A 99 18.90 24.29 -8.22
N LEU A 100 19.83 23.34 -8.19
CA LEU A 100 20.54 22.99 -6.96
C LEU A 100 21.40 24.18 -6.48
N PRO A 101 21.48 24.42 -5.15
CA PRO A 101 22.51 25.28 -4.58
C PRO A 101 23.91 24.84 -5.01
N LEU A 102 24.80 25.81 -5.20
CA LEU A 102 26.20 25.51 -5.53
C LEU A 102 26.84 24.66 -4.44
N HIS A 103 27.60 23.65 -4.84
CA HIS A 103 28.36 22.81 -3.91
C HIS A 103 29.49 23.62 -3.29
N ASN A 104 29.63 23.53 -1.97
CA ASN A 104 30.84 23.98 -1.31
C ASN A 104 32.02 23.04 -1.66
N ARG A 105 33.25 23.54 -1.55
CA ARG A 105 34.47 22.78 -1.80
C ARG A 105 34.73 21.69 -0.76
N THR A 106 34.27 21.92 0.47
CA THR A 106 34.34 20.96 1.58
C THR A 106 32.94 20.75 2.15
N ALA A 107 32.77 19.67 2.91
CA ALA A 107 31.52 19.35 3.60
C ALA A 107 31.68 19.41 5.13
N ASP A 108 32.66 20.16 5.62
CA ASP A 108 33.09 20.10 7.02
C ASP A 108 31.97 20.52 7.98
N ARG A 109 31.22 21.58 7.64
CA ARG A 109 30.10 22.04 8.49
C ARG A 109 28.91 21.10 8.40
N ALA A 110 28.63 20.55 7.22
CA ALA A 110 27.59 19.55 7.05
C ALA A 110 27.91 18.27 7.85
N ILE A 111 29.14 17.78 7.79
CA ILE A 111 29.61 16.61 8.56
C ILE A 111 29.52 16.91 10.04
N GLN A 112 30.08 18.04 10.50
CA GLN A 112 30.03 18.44 11.90
C GLN A 112 28.59 18.49 12.42
N TYR A 113 27.69 19.13 11.67
CA TYR A 113 26.28 19.20 12.02
C TYR A 113 25.61 17.83 12.08
N LEU A 114 25.76 17.01 11.02
CA LEU A 114 25.10 15.71 10.92
C LEU A 114 25.63 14.72 11.96
N CYS A 115 26.94 14.70 12.21
CA CYS A 115 27.56 13.74 13.12
C CYS A 115 27.52 14.21 14.57
N GLU A 116 27.96 15.44 14.86
CA GLU A 116 28.07 15.92 16.24
C GLU A 116 26.73 16.45 16.77
N SER A 117 26.05 17.28 15.98
CA SER A 117 24.79 17.89 16.45
C SER A 117 23.61 16.93 16.32
N ARG A 118 23.56 16.12 15.25
CA ARG A 118 22.45 15.19 14.98
C ARG A 118 22.72 13.74 15.38
N GLY A 119 23.95 13.41 15.76
CA GLY A 119 24.31 12.07 16.24
C GLY A 119 24.40 10.99 15.15
N LEU A 120 24.42 11.38 13.88
CA LEU A 120 24.44 10.42 12.76
C LEU A 120 25.82 9.75 12.65
N ASN A 121 25.81 8.47 12.27
CA ASN A 121 27.03 7.71 12.07
C ASN A 121 27.88 8.32 10.93
N PRO A 122 29.18 8.65 11.16
CA PRO A 122 30.03 9.26 10.14
C PRO A 122 30.15 8.45 8.85
N LYS A 123 30.22 7.12 8.93
CA LYS A 123 30.32 6.26 7.73
C LYS A 123 29.05 6.30 6.90
N LEU A 124 27.88 6.44 7.54
CA LEU A 124 26.61 6.60 6.84
C LEU A 124 26.58 7.95 6.11
N VAL A 125 26.93 9.03 6.82
CA VAL A 125 26.98 10.38 6.24
C VAL A 125 27.96 10.43 5.06
N GLU A 126 29.15 9.86 5.22
CA GLU A 126 30.16 9.75 4.17
C GLU A 126 29.62 9.04 2.91
N ALA A 127 28.87 7.95 3.06
CA ALA A 127 28.29 7.24 1.92
C ALA A 127 27.35 8.13 1.09
N PHE A 128 26.50 8.94 1.73
CA PHE A 128 25.58 9.86 1.05
C PHE A 128 26.27 11.13 0.52
N LEU A 129 27.39 11.55 1.13
CA LEU A 129 28.25 12.61 0.59
C LEU A 129 28.94 12.13 -0.70
N LEU A 130 29.47 10.91 -0.70
CA LEU A 130 30.14 10.32 -1.87
C LEU A 130 29.17 10.08 -3.05
N SER A 131 27.92 9.72 -2.78
CA SER A 131 26.89 9.62 -3.83
C SER A 131 26.43 10.98 -4.35
N GLY A 132 26.71 12.07 -3.61
CA GLY A 132 26.22 13.41 -3.91
C GLY A 132 24.72 13.59 -3.64
N ASP A 133 24.13 12.71 -2.83
CA ASP A 133 22.73 12.85 -2.38
C ASP A 133 22.63 13.75 -1.15
N ILE A 134 23.74 13.93 -0.43
CA ILE A 134 23.93 14.95 0.59
C ILE A 134 25.13 15.80 0.19
N TYR A 135 25.05 17.12 0.36
CA TYR A 135 26.21 18.00 0.25
C TYR A 135 26.03 19.28 1.05
N GLU A 136 27.11 20.07 1.18
CA GLU A 136 27.10 21.38 1.82
C GLU A 136 26.95 22.49 0.78
N ASP A 137 26.02 23.42 0.98
CA ASP A 137 25.88 24.56 0.07
C ASP A 137 26.98 25.62 0.27
N ALA A 138 27.50 26.17 -0.82
CA ALA A 138 28.66 27.08 -0.82
C ALA A 138 28.41 28.44 -0.14
N LYS A 139 27.15 28.91 -0.10
CA LYS A 139 26.84 30.29 0.30
C LYS A 139 26.53 30.41 1.79
N ARG A 140 25.77 29.45 2.31
CA ARG A 140 25.23 29.46 3.67
C ARG A 140 25.72 28.29 4.51
N HIS A 141 26.44 27.33 3.90
CA HIS A 141 26.91 26.12 4.56
C HIS A 141 25.79 25.29 5.18
N ASN A 142 24.61 25.28 4.56
CA ASN A 142 23.52 24.40 4.92
C ASN A 142 23.78 22.99 4.37
N VAL A 143 23.13 22.01 4.98
CA VAL A 143 23.04 20.66 4.42
C VAL A 143 21.95 20.64 3.35
N VAL A 144 22.26 20.11 2.18
CA VAL A 144 21.32 19.89 1.08
C VAL A 144 21.11 18.39 0.92
N PHE A 145 19.86 17.95 0.94
CA PHE A 145 19.42 16.58 0.68
C PHE A 145 18.75 16.53 -0.69
N VAL A 146 19.31 15.77 -1.62
CA VAL A 146 18.92 15.74 -3.04
C VAL A 146 18.02 14.55 -3.33
N GLY A 147 16.95 14.80 -4.07
CA GLY A 147 16.12 13.77 -4.66
C GLY A 147 16.31 13.71 -6.18
N ARG A 148 16.45 12.49 -6.71
CA ARG A 148 16.82 12.22 -8.10
C ARG A 148 15.78 11.35 -8.81
N ASP A 149 15.68 11.54 -10.12
CA ASP A 149 14.99 10.60 -10.99
C ASP A 149 15.84 9.34 -11.26
N ARG A 150 15.28 8.37 -11.97
CA ARG A 150 15.95 7.10 -12.31
C ARG A 150 17.22 7.26 -13.15
N ASN A 151 17.35 8.39 -13.85
CA ASN A 151 18.54 8.70 -14.64
C ASN A 151 19.62 9.39 -13.79
N GLY A 152 19.40 9.53 -12.47
CA GLY A 152 20.28 10.24 -11.56
C GLY A 152 20.17 11.76 -11.64
N THR A 153 19.19 12.30 -12.39
CA THR A 153 19.05 13.76 -12.53
C THR A 153 18.35 14.32 -11.29
N PRO A 154 18.93 15.36 -10.63
CA PRO A 154 18.28 16.05 -9.53
C PRO A 154 16.94 16.65 -9.94
N ARG A 155 15.89 16.39 -9.16
CA ARG A 155 14.54 16.94 -9.35
C ARG A 155 13.98 17.62 -8.11
N TYR A 156 14.62 17.40 -6.96
CA TYR A 156 14.20 17.91 -5.67
C TYR A 156 15.43 18.20 -4.81
N ALA A 157 15.33 19.20 -3.94
CA ALA A 157 16.30 19.38 -2.87
C ALA A 157 15.65 19.98 -1.61
N HIS A 158 15.98 19.41 -0.46
CA HIS A 158 15.65 19.95 0.85
C HIS A 158 16.89 20.55 1.49
N VAL A 159 16.79 21.78 1.99
CA VAL A 159 17.88 22.50 2.66
C VAL A 159 17.63 22.53 4.15
N ARG A 160 18.67 22.26 4.94
CA ARG A 160 18.67 22.35 6.40
C ARG A 160 19.82 23.21 6.91
N GLY A 161 19.48 24.24 7.68
CA GLY A 161 20.44 25.09 8.39
C GLY A 161 21.36 24.31 9.32
N THR A 162 22.65 24.60 9.26
CA THR A 162 23.67 24.02 10.17
C THR A 162 23.87 24.84 11.45
N ALA A 163 23.57 26.14 11.40
CA ALA A 163 23.72 27.06 12.54
C ALA A 163 22.38 27.46 13.19
N ASP A 164 21.24 27.15 12.55
CA ASP A 164 19.92 27.59 12.99
C ASP A 164 18.84 26.52 12.70
N SER A 165 17.57 26.88 12.89
CA SER A 165 16.43 26.02 12.62
C SER A 165 15.90 26.12 11.18
N PHE A 166 16.62 26.77 10.26
CA PHE A 166 16.19 26.96 8.88
C PHE A 166 15.96 25.61 8.19
N ARG A 167 14.83 25.49 7.51
CA ARG A 167 14.50 24.35 6.64
C ARG A 167 13.62 24.80 5.49
N GLN A 168 13.93 24.35 4.27
CA GLN A 168 13.15 24.72 3.09
C GLN A 168 13.40 23.77 1.92
N ASP A 169 12.35 23.47 1.15
CA ASP A 169 12.51 22.89 -0.17
C ASP A 169 12.96 23.96 -1.17
N ILE A 170 13.89 23.63 -2.07
CA ILE A 170 14.34 24.53 -3.12
C ILE A 170 13.20 24.82 -4.11
N ALA A 171 13.10 26.07 -4.56
CA ALA A 171 12.09 26.47 -5.54
C ALA A 171 12.20 25.63 -6.82
N GLY A 172 11.05 25.22 -7.38
CA GLY A 172 10.99 24.33 -8.53
C GLY A 172 11.15 22.84 -8.20
N SER A 173 11.38 22.47 -6.94
CA SER A 173 11.50 21.06 -6.54
C SER A 173 10.22 20.27 -6.81
N ASP A 174 10.36 19.11 -7.43
CA ASP A 174 9.29 18.14 -7.61
C ASP A 174 9.30 17.13 -6.46
N LYS A 175 8.32 17.26 -5.56
CA LYS A 175 8.16 16.39 -4.38
C LYS A 175 7.92 14.91 -4.70
N SER A 176 7.65 14.55 -5.95
CA SER A 176 7.56 13.14 -6.34
C SER A 176 8.92 12.44 -6.38
N TYR A 177 10.02 13.20 -6.42
CA TYR A 177 11.40 12.69 -6.36
C TYR A 177 12.03 13.00 -5.00
N PRO A 178 11.64 12.32 -3.90
CA PRO A 178 12.16 12.62 -2.57
C PRO A 178 13.66 12.33 -2.43
N PHE A 179 14.26 12.83 -1.35
CA PHE A 179 15.49 12.22 -0.83
C PHE A 179 15.19 10.76 -0.44
N ARG A 180 15.93 9.81 -1.01
CA ARG A 180 15.66 8.38 -0.83
C ARG A 180 16.94 7.55 -0.96
N TYR A 181 16.89 6.35 -0.39
CA TYR A 181 17.82 5.27 -0.67
C TYR A 181 17.02 4.07 -1.19
N GLU A 182 17.49 3.45 -2.26
CA GLU A 182 16.80 2.34 -2.90
C GLU A 182 17.61 1.05 -2.79
N GLY A 183 17.10 0.11 -2.00
CA GLY A 183 17.65 -1.24 -1.85
C GLY A 183 17.01 -2.24 -2.82
N ASN A 184 17.56 -3.46 -2.84
CA ASN A 184 17.09 -4.56 -3.70
C ASN A 184 15.95 -5.39 -3.10
N GLY A 185 15.58 -5.16 -1.84
CA GLY A 185 14.49 -5.86 -1.15
C GLY A 185 13.12 -5.25 -1.42
N ASN A 186 12.10 -5.87 -0.81
CA ASN A 186 10.68 -5.56 -1.02
C ASN A 186 10.03 -4.75 0.12
N GLN A 187 10.86 -4.21 1.03
CA GLN A 187 10.43 -3.41 2.16
C GLN A 187 10.78 -1.94 1.94
N LEU A 188 9.78 -1.07 2.14
CA LEU A 188 9.93 0.37 2.07
C LEU A 188 9.66 1.00 3.44
N PHE A 189 10.60 1.82 3.92
CA PHE A 189 10.43 2.66 5.11
C PHE A 189 10.21 4.12 4.68
N VAL A 190 9.22 4.77 5.27
CA VAL A 190 8.77 6.11 4.88
C VAL A 190 8.88 7.07 6.06
N PHE A 191 9.62 8.16 5.91
CA PHE A 191 9.90 9.13 6.98
C PHE A 191 9.39 10.52 6.61
N GLU A 192 9.14 11.36 7.61
CA GLU A 192 8.75 12.75 7.39
C GLU A 192 9.90 13.58 6.79
N ALA A 193 11.13 13.40 7.31
CA ALA A 193 12.30 14.16 6.90
C ALA A 193 13.57 13.30 6.67
N PRO A 194 14.56 13.82 5.91
CA PRO A 194 15.81 13.11 5.64
C PRO A 194 16.62 12.73 6.88
N ILE A 195 16.64 13.59 7.90
CA ILE A 195 17.41 13.33 9.13
C ILE A 195 16.80 12.16 9.92
N ASP A 196 15.48 12.03 9.94
CA ASP A 196 14.80 10.90 10.58
C ASP A 196 15.09 9.57 9.90
N LEU A 197 15.09 9.58 8.56
CA LEU A 197 15.50 8.44 7.75
C LEU A 197 16.91 7.97 8.12
N LEU A 198 17.88 8.88 8.13
CA LEU A 198 19.27 8.56 8.47
C LEU A 198 19.40 8.12 9.93
N SER A 199 18.62 8.74 10.83
CA SER A 199 18.62 8.40 12.25
C SER A 199 18.11 6.98 12.48
N PHE A 200 17.06 6.58 11.76
CA PHE A 200 16.56 5.21 11.81
C PHE A 200 17.59 4.18 11.33
N ILE A 201 18.32 4.48 10.25
CA ILE A 201 19.41 3.60 9.78
C ILE A 201 20.50 3.47 10.85
N CYS A 202 20.83 4.55 11.57
CA CYS A 202 21.80 4.49 12.66
C CYS A 202 21.32 3.61 13.84
N LEU A 203 20.03 3.65 14.15
CA LEU A 203 19.41 2.83 15.20
C LEU A 203 19.30 1.35 14.81
N TYR A 204 19.11 1.07 13.51
CA TYR A 204 18.92 -0.27 12.97
C TYR A 204 19.86 -0.54 11.77
N PRO A 205 21.18 -0.66 12.01
CA PRO A 205 22.17 -0.72 10.93
C PRO A 205 22.23 -2.09 10.22
N GLN A 206 21.58 -3.12 10.75
CA GLN A 206 21.65 -4.46 10.17
C GLN A 206 20.87 -4.54 8.86
N ASP A 207 21.57 -4.96 7.79
CA ASP A 207 21.05 -5.14 6.43
C ASP A 207 20.28 -3.94 5.87
N TRP A 208 20.58 -2.73 6.33
CA TRP A 208 19.84 -1.54 5.91
C TRP A 208 19.91 -1.35 4.39
N GLN A 209 21.05 -1.66 3.78
CA GLN A 209 21.26 -1.54 2.33
C GLN A 209 20.35 -2.43 1.47
N THR A 210 19.76 -3.48 2.06
CA THR A 210 18.80 -4.36 1.36
C THR A 210 17.40 -3.75 1.31
N ARG A 211 17.10 -2.74 2.13
CA ARG A 211 15.78 -2.13 2.25
C ARG A 211 15.74 -0.79 1.52
N SER A 212 14.54 -0.32 1.20
CA SER A 212 14.34 1.00 0.62
C SER A 212 13.84 1.98 1.67
N TYR A 213 14.24 3.24 1.55
CA TYR A 213 13.91 4.32 2.47
C TYR A 213 13.59 5.59 1.68
N LEU A 214 12.52 6.30 2.03
CA LEU A 214 12.22 7.61 1.44
C LEU A 214 11.81 8.63 2.50
N ALA A 215 12.19 9.88 2.29
CA ALA A 215 11.79 11.02 3.11
C ALA A 215 10.79 11.89 2.35
N LEU A 216 9.58 12.08 2.89
CA LEU A 216 8.48 12.74 2.21
C LEU A 216 8.68 14.26 2.03
N GLY A 217 9.50 14.90 2.87
CA GLY A 217 9.61 16.35 2.92
C GLY A 217 8.32 16.99 3.48
N GLY A 218 7.86 16.44 4.62
CA GLY A 218 6.58 16.74 5.26
C GLY A 218 5.59 15.57 5.19
N VAL A 219 4.29 15.85 5.08
CA VAL A 219 3.22 14.83 5.17
C VAL A 219 2.54 14.50 3.83
N SER A 220 3.14 14.89 2.70
CA SER A 220 2.58 14.69 1.36
C SER A 220 2.77 13.26 0.86
N GLY A 221 1.77 12.68 0.18
CA GLY A 221 1.83 11.33 -0.39
C GLY A 221 2.54 11.20 -1.75
N LYS A 222 2.85 12.31 -2.44
CA LYS A 222 3.35 12.30 -3.83
C LYS A 222 4.61 11.44 -4.03
N ALA A 223 5.54 11.54 -3.09
CA ALA A 223 6.78 10.75 -3.07
C ALA A 223 6.50 9.24 -2.95
N LEU A 224 5.58 8.86 -2.06
CA LEU A 224 5.18 7.47 -1.83
C LEU A 224 4.46 6.90 -3.05
N ASP A 225 3.48 7.63 -3.59
CA ASP A 225 2.70 7.21 -4.75
C ASP A 225 3.62 6.95 -5.95
N ARG A 226 4.58 7.86 -6.19
CA ARG A 226 5.58 7.68 -7.24
C ARG A 226 6.47 6.46 -6.99
N PHE A 227 7.01 6.29 -5.78
CA PHE A 227 7.85 5.14 -5.46
C PHE A 227 7.11 3.82 -5.72
N LEU A 228 5.85 3.70 -5.28
CA LEU A 228 5.04 2.48 -5.49
C LEU A 228 4.55 2.31 -6.93
N SER A 229 4.48 3.40 -7.71
CA SER A 229 4.28 3.31 -9.16
C SER A 229 5.49 2.69 -9.86
N GLU A 230 6.68 2.95 -9.32
CA GLU A 230 7.97 2.57 -9.86
C GLU A 230 8.44 1.17 -9.40
N ARG A 231 8.18 0.81 -8.13
CA ARG A 231 8.61 -0.43 -7.48
C ARG A 231 7.42 -1.34 -7.17
N LYS A 232 7.00 -2.10 -8.18
CA LYS A 232 5.87 -3.05 -8.13
C LYS A 232 6.15 -4.30 -7.30
N ASP A 233 7.41 -4.57 -7.00
CA ASP A 233 7.88 -5.66 -6.15
C ASP A 233 7.76 -5.36 -4.64
N THR A 234 7.40 -4.13 -4.26
CA THR A 234 7.20 -3.72 -2.86
C THR A 234 6.07 -4.52 -2.24
N LYS A 235 6.36 -5.28 -1.17
CA LYS A 235 5.36 -6.11 -0.45
C LYS A 235 4.97 -5.54 0.91
N LYS A 236 5.82 -4.68 1.49
CA LYS A 236 5.61 -4.13 2.82
C LYS A 236 6.06 -2.67 2.89
N VAL A 237 5.17 -1.81 3.37
CA VAL A 237 5.46 -0.41 3.66
C VAL A 237 5.41 -0.21 5.18
N ILE A 238 6.44 0.44 5.70
CA ILE A 238 6.59 0.79 7.10
C ILE A 238 6.58 2.32 7.18
N LEU A 239 5.52 2.87 7.77
CA LEU A 239 5.36 4.31 7.99
C LEU A 239 6.02 4.70 9.32
N CYS A 240 7.00 5.59 9.24
CA CYS A 240 7.88 6.01 10.32
C CYS A 240 7.82 7.55 10.48
N LEU A 241 6.64 8.16 10.33
CA LEU A 241 6.46 9.60 10.54
C LEU A 241 6.48 9.94 12.05
N ASP A 242 6.54 11.24 12.34
CA ASP A 242 6.61 11.79 13.70
C ASP A 242 5.48 11.26 14.60
N SER A 243 5.73 11.25 15.91
CA SER A 243 4.76 10.75 16.91
C SER A 243 3.63 11.73 17.20
N ASP A 244 3.61 12.90 16.57
CA ASP A 244 2.60 13.93 16.82
C ASP A 244 1.27 13.65 16.08
N THR A 245 0.30 14.54 16.28
CA THR A 245 -1.03 14.43 15.66
C THR A 245 -0.94 14.48 14.13
N ALA A 246 -0.10 15.35 13.57
CA ALA A 246 0.03 15.52 12.13
C ALA A 246 0.66 14.28 11.48
N GLY A 247 1.72 13.72 12.07
CA GLY A 247 2.33 12.47 11.65
C GLY A 247 1.37 11.28 11.76
N SER A 248 0.53 11.26 12.80
CA SER A 248 -0.50 10.23 12.99
C SER A 248 -1.59 10.26 11.93
N GLU A 249 -2.17 11.43 11.70
CA GLU A 249 -3.18 11.63 10.66
C GLU A 249 -2.62 11.35 9.27
N ALA A 250 -1.36 11.75 9.03
CA ALA A 250 -0.65 11.44 7.80
C ALA A 250 -0.47 9.94 7.59
N CYS A 251 -0.07 9.18 8.62
CA CYS A 251 0.05 7.72 8.50
C CYS A 251 -1.28 7.06 8.11
N THR A 252 -2.39 7.47 8.74
CA THR A 252 -3.73 6.95 8.42
C THR A 252 -4.11 7.26 6.97
N ARG A 253 -3.90 8.50 6.53
CA ARG A 253 -4.18 8.94 5.15
C ARG A 253 -3.31 8.22 4.12
N LEU A 254 -2.01 8.07 4.38
CA LEU A 254 -1.09 7.37 3.48
C LEU A 254 -1.44 5.88 3.39
N ALA A 255 -1.79 5.23 4.50
CA ALA A 255 -2.20 3.83 4.49
C ALA A 255 -3.39 3.56 3.54
N GLN A 256 -4.30 4.53 3.40
CA GLN A 256 -5.45 4.45 2.49
C GLN A 256 -5.04 4.60 1.00
N SER A 257 -3.93 5.28 0.69
CA SER A 257 -3.45 5.43 -0.70
C SER A 257 -2.58 4.27 -1.18
N ILE A 258 -2.00 3.48 -0.26
CA ILE A 258 -1.14 2.35 -0.62
C ILE A 258 -1.98 1.20 -1.21
N PRO A 259 -1.58 0.61 -2.36
CA PRO A 259 -2.25 -0.53 -3.00
C PRO A 259 -2.58 -1.68 -2.05
N GLY A 260 -3.74 -2.32 -2.26
CA GLY A 260 -4.30 -3.34 -1.36
C GLY A 260 -3.40 -4.56 -1.12
N GLU A 261 -2.54 -4.92 -2.07
CA GLU A 261 -1.66 -6.09 -1.96
C GLU A 261 -0.38 -5.85 -1.12
N ILE A 262 -0.24 -4.67 -0.52
CA ILE A 262 0.96 -4.29 0.26
C ILE A 262 0.63 -4.26 1.75
N ALA A 263 1.39 -4.97 2.58
CA ALA A 263 1.24 -4.90 4.03
C ALA A 263 1.67 -3.51 4.54
N VAL A 264 0.92 -2.93 5.48
CA VAL A 264 1.23 -1.59 6.02
C VAL A 264 1.35 -1.65 7.54
N ILE A 265 2.52 -1.23 8.03
CA ILE A 265 2.81 -1.10 9.46
C ILE A 265 3.20 0.34 9.74
N ARG A 266 2.81 0.85 10.90
CA ARG A 266 3.34 2.10 11.46
C ARG A 266 4.25 1.79 12.63
N LEU A 267 5.42 2.41 12.65
CA LEU A 267 6.32 2.43 13.79
C LEU A 267 6.27 3.82 14.42
N VAL A 268 5.85 3.90 15.68
CA VAL A 268 5.81 5.15 16.44
C VAL A 268 7.15 5.31 17.17
N PRO A 269 7.91 6.40 16.95
CA PRO A 269 9.17 6.62 17.64
C PRO A 269 8.94 6.81 19.16
N ALA A 270 9.93 6.42 19.98
CA ALA A 270 9.87 6.55 21.45
C ALA A 270 10.09 8.00 21.96
N ARG A 271 10.36 8.92 21.05
CA ARG A 271 10.43 10.37 21.23
C ARG A 271 9.65 11.01 20.09
N LYS A 272 9.65 12.34 20.03
CA LYS A 272 8.91 13.12 19.04
C LYS A 272 9.17 12.65 17.60
N ASP A 273 10.45 12.48 17.26
CA ASP A 273 10.91 12.03 15.94
C ASP A 273 12.08 11.02 16.09
N TRP A 274 12.55 10.46 14.97
CA TRP A 274 13.61 9.44 15.01
C TRP A 274 14.98 10.04 15.32
N ASN A 275 15.20 11.32 15.02
CA ASN A 275 16.42 12.00 15.42
C ASN A 275 16.50 12.20 16.93
N ASP A 276 15.39 12.56 17.57
CA ASP A 276 15.29 12.66 19.02
C ASP A 276 15.52 11.30 19.69
N VAL A 277 14.97 10.22 19.12
CA VAL A 277 15.25 8.85 19.58
C VAL A 277 16.75 8.54 19.53
N LEU A 278 17.43 8.88 18.42
CA LEU A 278 18.86 8.64 18.27
C LEU A 278 19.70 9.47 19.25
N ARG A 279 19.40 10.76 19.39
CA ARG A 279 20.15 11.68 20.24
C ARG A 279 19.98 11.37 21.73
N GLN A 280 18.80 10.87 22.12
CA GLN A 280 18.45 10.55 23.50
C GLN A 280 18.47 9.04 23.77
N GLN A 281 19.09 8.23 22.90
CA GLN A 281 19.02 6.77 22.97
C GLN A 281 19.54 6.20 24.30
N GLY A 282 20.47 6.89 24.97
CA GLY A 282 20.98 6.51 26.29
C GLY A 282 19.94 6.62 27.41
N ASP A 283 18.94 7.51 27.23
CA ASP A 283 17.86 7.76 28.19
C ASP A 283 16.62 6.90 27.90
N ILE A 284 16.68 6.01 26.91
CA ILE A 284 15.57 5.11 26.54
C ILE A 284 15.80 3.75 27.21
N PRO A 285 14.97 3.37 28.20
CA PRO A 285 15.11 2.10 28.90
C PRO A 285 15.10 0.92 27.94
N SER A 286 16.02 -0.03 28.17
CA SER A 286 16.13 -1.27 27.41
C SER A 286 16.26 -1.08 25.89
N ARG A 287 16.69 0.10 25.43
CA ARG A 287 16.77 0.45 23.99
C ARG A 287 15.45 0.24 23.24
N LYS A 288 14.31 0.44 23.91
CA LYS A 288 12.98 0.37 23.30
C LYS A 288 12.71 1.63 22.46
N PHE A 289 13.40 1.73 21.33
CA PHE A 289 13.37 2.88 20.41
C PHE A 289 12.03 3.06 19.68
N ILE A 290 11.24 1.98 19.57
CA ILE A 290 9.87 1.98 19.07
C ILE A 290 8.92 1.97 20.27
N ALA A 291 8.14 3.04 20.43
CA ALA A 291 7.11 3.08 21.47
C ALA A 291 5.99 2.07 21.19
N GLU A 292 5.50 2.10 19.95
CA GLU A 292 4.36 1.31 19.50
C GLU A 292 4.56 0.83 18.06
N THR A 293 4.13 -0.40 17.79
CA THR A 293 4.03 -0.96 16.44
C THR A 293 2.56 -1.17 16.14
N ILE A 294 2.02 -0.42 15.18
CA ILE A 294 0.60 -0.45 14.81
C ILE A 294 0.49 -1.11 13.45
N THR A 295 -0.21 -2.24 13.38
CA THR A 295 -0.50 -2.87 12.10
C THR A 295 -1.73 -2.23 11.47
N LEU A 296 -1.53 -1.48 10.39
CA LEU A 296 -2.62 -0.77 9.69
C LEU A 296 -3.29 -1.67 8.64
N ARG A 297 -2.53 -2.59 8.04
CA ARG A 297 -3.05 -3.60 7.11
C ARG A 297 -2.16 -4.84 7.11
N GLU A 298 -2.77 -5.98 7.47
CA GLU A 298 -2.18 -7.31 7.26
C GLU A 298 -2.61 -7.87 5.92
N LEU A 299 -1.69 -8.61 5.28
CA LEU A 299 -2.05 -9.46 4.15
C LEU A 299 -2.40 -10.86 4.67
N PRO A 300 -3.33 -11.58 4.03
CA PRO A 300 -3.59 -12.97 4.39
C PRO A 300 -2.29 -13.77 4.33
N THR A 301 -1.83 -14.29 5.46
CA THR A 301 -0.69 -15.21 5.47
C THR A 301 -1.12 -16.53 4.85
N ALA A 302 -0.33 -17.04 3.91
CA ALA A 302 -0.51 -18.41 3.44
C ALA A 302 -0.40 -19.34 4.66
N GLN A 303 -1.39 -20.21 4.88
CA GLN A 303 -1.34 -21.13 6.00
C GLN A 303 -0.10 -22.03 5.88
N PRO A 304 0.71 -22.18 6.94
CA PRO A 304 1.88 -23.03 6.89
C PRO A 304 1.47 -24.48 6.60
N VAL A 305 2.16 -25.13 5.67
CA VAL A 305 1.97 -26.55 5.40
C VAL A 305 2.50 -27.34 6.61
N PRO A 306 1.68 -28.18 7.27
CA PRO A 306 2.14 -28.96 8.42
C PRO A 306 3.29 -29.90 7.98
N MET A 307 4.45 -29.74 8.62
CA MET A 307 5.60 -30.64 8.44
C MET A 307 5.49 -31.79 9.43
N LEU A 308 5.46 -33.02 8.93
CA LEU A 308 5.45 -34.25 9.74
C LEU A 308 6.78 -34.97 9.58
N ARG A 309 7.39 -35.41 10.69
CA ARG A 309 8.60 -36.22 10.67
C ARG A 309 8.22 -37.66 10.33
N MET A 310 8.90 -38.25 9.36
CA MET A 310 8.60 -39.62 8.92
C MET A 310 8.71 -40.67 10.05
N ALA A 311 9.62 -40.47 11.02
CA ALA A 311 9.78 -41.37 12.16
C ALA A 311 8.57 -41.37 13.12
N ASP A 312 7.76 -40.31 13.09
CA ASP A 312 6.58 -40.15 13.93
C ASP A 312 5.30 -40.61 13.20
N VAL A 313 5.42 -41.06 11.94
CA VAL A 313 4.32 -41.61 11.15
C VAL A 313 4.20 -43.10 11.46
N GLU A 314 3.15 -43.48 12.18
CA GLU A 314 2.87 -44.89 12.47
C GLU A 314 2.50 -45.65 11.19
N LEU A 315 3.12 -46.83 11.02
CA LEU A 315 2.77 -47.77 9.96
C LEU A 315 1.36 -48.30 10.21
N THR A 316 0.45 -47.99 9.28
CA THR A 316 -0.93 -48.46 9.32
C THR A 316 -1.12 -49.57 8.29
N SER A 317 -1.78 -50.67 8.70
CA SER A 317 -2.16 -51.74 7.77
C SER A 317 -3.22 -51.22 6.80
N VAL A 318 -3.06 -51.53 5.52
CA VAL A 318 -4.06 -51.18 4.50
C VAL A 318 -5.14 -52.25 4.50
N GLU A 319 -6.38 -51.86 4.81
CA GLU A 319 -7.56 -52.70 4.58
C GLU A 319 -7.96 -52.65 3.10
N TRP A 320 -8.43 -53.77 2.55
CA TRP A 320 -8.69 -53.90 1.12
C TRP A 320 -10.16 -54.22 0.86
N LEU A 321 -10.75 -53.46 -0.07
CA LEU A 321 -12.00 -53.87 -0.70
C LEU A 321 -11.73 -55.02 -1.69
N TRP A 322 -10.66 -54.90 -2.48
CA TRP A 322 -10.24 -55.95 -3.41
C TRP A 322 -8.72 -55.96 -3.53
N PHE A 323 -8.04 -56.93 -2.92
CA PHE A 323 -6.59 -57.05 -3.00
C PHE A 323 -6.14 -57.59 -4.37
N PRO A 324 -5.08 -57.05 -4.99
CA PRO A 324 -4.27 -55.89 -4.60
C PRO A 324 -4.71 -54.58 -5.31
N TYR A 325 -5.97 -54.45 -5.70
CA TYR A 325 -6.48 -53.41 -6.60
C TYR A 325 -7.12 -52.20 -5.92
N ILE A 326 -8.01 -52.42 -4.94
CA ILE A 326 -8.85 -51.37 -4.34
C ILE A 326 -8.68 -51.37 -2.82
N PRO A 327 -7.90 -50.44 -2.25
CA PRO A 327 -7.78 -50.26 -0.81
C PRO A 327 -8.87 -49.36 -0.23
N PHE A 328 -9.26 -49.59 1.02
CA PHE A 328 -10.16 -48.68 1.76
C PHE A 328 -9.46 -47.38 2.14
N GLY A 329 -10.23 -46.29 2.24
CA GLY A 329 -9.72 -44.97 2.66
C GLY A 329 -8.82 -44.26 1.63
N LYS A 330 -8.71 -44.78 0.41
CA LYS A 330 -7.90 -44.21 -0.67
C LYS A 330 -8.76 -43.95 -1.91
N LEU A 331 -8.37 -42.95 -2.71
CA LEU A 331 -9.01 -42.67 -3.99
C LEU A 331 -8.54 -43.70 -5.03
N THR A 332 -9.49 -44.39 -5.66
CA THR A 332 -9.23 -45.34 -6.76
C THR A 332 -9.83 -44.78 -8.05
N ILE A 333 -9.04 -44.74 -9.13
CA ILE A 333 -9.49 -44.29 -10.46
C ILE A 333 -9.65 -45.52 -11.37
N ILE A 334 -10.83 -45.68 -11.96
CA ILE A 334 -11.12 -46.72 -12.96
C ILE A 334 -10.98 -46.08 -14.35
N GLN A 335 -9.97 -46.50 -15.12
CA GLN A 335 -9.67 -45.98 -16.46
C GLN A 335 -9.75 -47.10 -17.51
N GLY A 336 -10.20 -46.76 -18.72
CA GLY A 336 -10.39 -47.66 -19.86
C GLY A 336 -10.99 -46.91 -21.05
N ASN A 337 -10.98 -47.48 -22.26
CA ASN A 337 -11.46 -46.77 -23.45
C ASN A 337 -12.99 -46.55 -23.41
N PRO A 338 -13.52 -45.57 -24.16
CA PRO A 338 -14.97 -45.39 -24.29
C PRO A 338 -15.66 -46.69 -24.73
N GLY A 339 -16.79 -47.05 -24.10
CA GLY A 339 -17.55 -48.25 -24.44
C GLY A 339 -17.07 -49.58 -23.82
N GLU A 340 -15.93 -49.63 -23.13
CA GLU A 340 -15.38 -50.88 -22.55
C GLU A 340 -16.01 -51.31 -21.21
N GLY A 341 -17.16 -50.74 -20.85
CA GLY A 341 -17.92 -51.21 -19.68
C GLY A 341 -17.42 -50.72 -18.31
N LYS A 342 -16.72 -49.59 -18.24
CA LYS A 342 -16.30 -48.96 -16.96
C LYS A 342 -17.46 -48.76 -15.97
N THR A 343 -18.58 -48.21 -16.46
CA THR A 343 -19.81 -48.00 -15.69
C THR A 343 -20.38 -49.33 -15.19
N TYR A 344 -20.39 -50.35 -16.05
CA TYR A 344 -20.85 -51.69 -15.69
C TYR A 344 -19.98 -52.33 -14.61
N PHE A 345 -18.66 -52.18 -14.71
CA PHE A 345 -17.71 -52.65 -13.71
C PHE A 345 -17.91 -51.94 -12.35
N ALA A 346 -18.05 -50.61 -12.35
CA ALA A 346 -18.34 -49.83 -11.14
C ALA A 346 -19.64 -50.28 -10.46
N MET A 347 -20.70 -50.51 -11.24
CA MET A 347 -21.97 -51.03 -10.72
C MET A 347 -21.86 -52.46 -10.17
N ARG A 348 -21.09 -53.33 -10.83
CA ARG A 348 -20.86 -54.70 -10.34
C ARG A 348 -20.09 -54.70 -9.03
N LEU A 349 -19.10 -53.82 -8.89
CA LEU A 349 -18.38 -53.62 -7.64
C LEU A 349 -19.35 -53.15 -6.54
N ALA A 350 -20.20 -52.16 -6.84
CA ALA A 350 -21.21 -51.69 -5.90
C ALA A 350 -22.22 -52.77 -5.48
N ALA A 351 -22.63 -53.62 -6.42
CA ALA A 351 -23.51 -54.74 -6.14
C ALA A 351 -22.84 -55.82 -5.26
N ALA A 352 -21.55 -56.09 -5.46
CA ALA A 352 -20.81 -57.04 -4.64
C ALA A 352 -20.75 -56.58 -3.17
N CYS A 353 -20.45 -55.29 -2.97
CA CYS A 353 -20.37 -54.63 -1.68
C CYS A 353 -21.72 -54.55 -0.92
N THR A 354 -22.86 -54.61 -1.62
CA THR A 354 -24.20 -54.49 -0.99
C THR A 354 -24.94 -55.81 -0.81
N ASN A 355 -24.50 -56.91 -1.44
CA ASN A 355 -25.26 -58.16 -1.49
C ASN A 355 -24.48 -59.41 -1.03
N ARG A 356 -23.46 -59.24 -0.15
CA ARG A 356 -22.60 -60.34 0.36
C ARG A 356 -22.02 -61.25 -0.73
N LYS A 357 -21.78 -60.70 -1.94
CA LYS A 357 -21.13 -61.47 -3.01
C LYS A 357 -19.62 -61.24 -2.92
N PRO A 358 -18.80 -62.28 -2.77
CA PRO A 358 -17.35 -62.11 -2.69
C PRO A 358 -16.81 -61.59 -4.03
N LEU A 359 -15.81 -60.73 -3.95
CA LEU A 359 -15.02 -60.32 -5.11
C LEU A 359 -14.04 -61.44 -5.50
N PRO A 360 -13.59 -61.51 -6.76
CA PRO A 360 -12.67 -62.57 -7.18
C PRO A 360 -11.40 -62.61 -6.32
N GLY A 361 -11.15 -63.76 -5.69
CA GLY A 361 -9.98 -63.96 -4.82
C GLY A 361 -10.08 -63.28 -3.45
N MET A 362 -11.26 -62.78 -3.06
CA MET A 362 -11.51 -62.14 -1.78
C MET A 362 -12.49 -62.96 -0.93
N GLU A 363 -12.37 -62.81 0.38
CA GLU A 363 -13.40 -63.29 1.32
C GLU A 363 -14.69 -62.46 1.20
N THR A 364 -15.79 -63.02 1.70
CA THR A 364 -17.08 -62.33 1.73
C THR A 364 -17.04 -61.17 2.72
N LEU A 365 -17.34 -59.96 2.24
CA LEU A 365 -17.44 -58.77 3.09
C LEU A 365 -18.86 -58.60 3.64
N GLU A 366 -18.97 -58.05 4.85
CA GLU A 366 -20.26 -57.59 5.37
C GLU A 366 -20.80 -56.44 4.51
N PRO A 367 -22.11 -56.40 4.19
CA PRO A 367 -22.66 -55.36 3.33
C PRO A 367 -22.53 -53.98 3.95
N PHE A 368 -22.17 -53.00 3.13
CA PHE A 368 -22.11 -51.60 3.54
C PHE A 368 -22.76 -50.67 2.51
N ASN A 369 -23.05 -49.46 2.95
CA ASN A 369 -23.74 -48.46 2.13
C ASN A 369 -22.83 -47.92 1.04
N ILE A 370 -23.36 -47.79 -0.18
CA ILE A 370 -22.67 -47.17 -1.31
C ILE A 370 -23.50 -46.01 -1.83
N ILE A 371 -22.82 -44.89 -2.02
CA ILE A 371 -23.34 -43.74 -2.74
C ILE A 371 -22.80 -43.84 -4.17
N TYR A 372 -23.72 -43.93 -5.13
CA TYR A 372 -23.40 -43.91 -6.55
C TYR A 372 -23.87 -42.58 -7.13
N GLN A 373 -22.93 -41.76 -7.60
CA GLN A 373 -23.21 -40.47 -8.21
C GLN A 373 -22.77 -40.49 -9.67
N THR A 374 -23.69 -40.18 -10.58
CA THR A 374 -23.45 -40.07 -12.03
C THR A 374 -24.06 -38.76 -12.53
N ALA A 375 -23.38 -38.11 -13.47
CA ALA A 375 -23.88 -36.93 -14.19
C ALA A 375 -24.24 -37.23 -15.66
N GLU A 376 -23.92 -38.44 -16.13
CA GLU A 376 -24.06 -38.86 -17.53
C GLU A 376 -25.25 -39.81 -17.75
N ASP A 377 -25.61 -40.62 -16.74
CA ASP A 377 -26.59 -41.70 -16.88
C ASP A 377 -27.93 -41.38 -16.20
N GLY A 378 -29.04 -41.72 -16.86
CA GLY A 378 -30.37 -41.64 -16.26
C GLY A 378 -30.59 -42.66 -15.14
N LEU A 379 -31.16 -42.22 -14.01
CA LEU A 379 -31.38 -43.05 -12.82
C LEU A 379 -32.37 -44.21 -13.07
N GLY A 380 -33.36 -44.02 -13.94
CA GLY A 380 -34.47 -44.96 -14.15
C GLY A 380 -34.22 -46.03 -15.21
N ASP A 381 -33.39 -45.73 -16.21
CA ASP A 381 -33.19 -46.50 -17.44
C ASP A 381 -31.80 -47.16 -17.52
N THR A 382 -30.78 -46.53 -16.95
CA THR A 382 -29.39 -47.02 -17.05
C THR A 382 -28.88 -47.61 -15.73
N VAL A 383 -29.20 -46.96 -14.59
CA VAL A 383 -28.68 -47.37 -13.26
C VAL A 383 -29.56 -48.43 -12.58
N LYS A 384 -30.88 -48.31 -12.64
CA LYS A 384 -31.80 -49.24 -11.94
C LYS A 384 -31.84 -50.68 -12.51
N PRO A 385 -31.89 -50.91 -13.84
CA PRO A 385 -32.07 -52.26 -14.38
C PRO A 385 -30.91 -53.25 -14.16
N PRO A 386 -29.62 -52.86 -14.29
CA PRO A 386 -28.50 -53.79 -14.03
C PRO A 386 -28.34 -54.12 -12.54
N THR A 387 -28.67 -53.17 -11.66
CA THR A 387 -28.58 -53.35 -10.20
C THR A 387 -29.57 -54.39 -9.70
N ASP A 388 -30.81 -54.39 -10.19
CA ASP A 388 -31.81 -55.44 -9.85
C ASP A 388 -31.48 -56.79 -10.52
N ARG A 389 -30.93 -56.79 -11.74
CA ARG A 389 -30.48 -58.04 -12.41
C ARG A 389 -29.32 -58.74 -11.67
N SER A 390 -28.39 -57.98 -11.09
CA SER A 390 -27.27 -58.54 -10.30
C SER A 390 -27.71 -59.17 -8.97
N ARG A 391 -28.87 -58.78 -8.43
CA ARG A 391 -29.52 -59.38 -7.25
C ARG A 391 -30.21 -60.71 -7.56
N ARG A 392 -30.61 -60.96 -8.81
CA ARG A 392 -31.48 -62.09 -9.19
C ARG A 392 -30.80 -63.27 -9.90
N ARG A 393 -29.48 -63.24 -10.11
CA ARG A 393 -28.76 -64.43 -10.62
C ARG A 393 -28.02 -65.15 -9.48
N PRO A 394 -28.28 -66.45 -9.26
CA PRO A 394 -27.58 -67.27 -8.28
C PRO A 394 -26.08 -67.35 -8.58
#